data_AF-A0A9X4LJ11-F1
#
_entry.id   AF-A0A9X4LJ11-F1
#
_cell.length_a   1.000
_cell.length_b   1.000
_cell.length_c   1.000
_cell.angle_alpha   90.00
_cell.angle_beta   90.00
_cell.angle_gamma   90.00
#
_symmetry.space_group_name_H-M   'P 1'
#
loop_
_entity.id
_entity.type
_entity.pdbx_description
1 polymer ?
#
loop_
_entity_poly.entity_id
_entity_poly.type
_entity_poly.pdbx_seq_one_letter_code
_entity_poly.pdbx_strand_id
1 'polypeptide(L)'
;MSELFFVLGNDKGSFLLDTGVTVNALKSASFTSYVQNVTNLAGFSSYVASTTQPTLWGLAVYDGAGTANYNQLDLISTFSSTAATPVGINNNTFKNGTFGITGSVALSANNTGTHLTMANGSSYNAVGTAGYFGSSFWNLGQSSGVQVGNAVGTSSVLIERTGTTSTALSQTAVSTLTGYSASFDGATVTVQGPVAAVPEPSSYAMLAAGLAAVGFVVRRRRA
;
A
#
# COMPACT_ATOMS: atom_id res chain seq x y z
N MET A 1 4.95 13.02 9.22
CA MET A 1 3.64 12.48 8.80
C MET A 1 3.94 11.47 7.71
N SER A 2 3.45 10.24 7.86
CA SER A 2 3.82 9.13 6.98
C SER A 2 2.96 9.13 5.73
N GLU A 3 3.59 8.99 4.58
CA GLU A 3 2.97 9.06 3.25
C GLU A 3 3.10 7.73 2.51
N LEU A 4 2.13 7.47 1.63
CA LEU A 4 2.09 6.31 0.77
C LEU A 4 2.85 6.62 -0.52
N PHE A 5 3.86 5.80 -0.82
CA PHE A 5 4.62 5.86 -2.05
C PHE A 5 4.26 4.69 -2.96
N PHE A 6 4.16 4.97 -4.24
CA PHE A 6 4.12 3.97 -5.30
C PHE A 6 5.51 3.81 -5.89
N VAL A 7 5.93 2.56 -6.04
CA VAL A 7 7.27 2.21 -6.52
C VAL A 7 7.16 1.19 -7.64
N LEU A 8 7.90 1.46 -8.72
CA LEU A 8 8.23 0.48 -9.75
C LEU A 8 9.72 0.20 -9.73
N GLY A 9 10.12 -1.01 -10.07
CA GLY A 9 11.53 -1.31 -10.23
C GLY A 9 11.79 -2.56 -11.04
N ASN A 10 12.99 -2.58 -11.61
CA ASN A 10 13.55 -3.68 -12.38
C ASN A 10 15.08 -3.65 -12.26
N ASP A 11 15.77 -4.41 -13.11
CA ASP A 11 17.24 -4.51 -13.14
C ASP A 11 17.94 -3.28 -13.76
N LYS A 12 17.20 -2.26 -14.23
CA LYS A 12 17.72 -1.06 -14.91
C LYS A 12 17.44 0.25 -14.18
N GLY A 13 16.39 0.28 -13.37
CA GLY A 13 16.10 1.44 -12.52
C GLY A 13 14.83 1.27 -11.70
N SER A 14 14.49 2.35 -11.00
CA SER A 14 13.27 2.46 -10.22
C SER A 14 12.53 3.74 -10.53
N PHE A 15 11.20 3.67 -10.53
CA PHE A 15 10.32 4.83 -10.56
C PHE A 15 9.64 4.95 -9.21
N LEU A 16 9.52 6.18 -8.72
CA LEU A 16 8.88 6.51 -7.46
C LEU A 16 7.83 7.58 -7.71
N LEU A 17 6.69 7.44 -7.05
CA LEU A 17 5.63 8.42 -6.97
C LEU A 17 5.22 8.57 -5.50
N ASP A 18 5.29 9.79 -5.00
CA ASP A 18 4.55 10.23 -3.82
C ASP A 18 3.08 10.42 -4.20
N THR A 19 2.20 9.66 -3.55
CA THR A 19 0.78 9.73 -3.83
C THR A 19 0.10 10.93 -3.15
N GLY A 20 0.77 11.56 -2.17
CA GLY A 20 0.16 12.53 -1.25
C GLY A 20 -0.87 11.92 -0.29
N VAL A 21 -1.13 10.61 -0.37
CA VAL A 21 -2.05 9.92 0.53
C VAL A 21 -1.30 9.56 1.80
N THR A 22 -1.71 10.17 2.90
CA THR A 22 -1.09 9.88 4.20
C THR A 22 -1.65 8.60 4.80
N VAL A 23 -0.92 7.96 5.71
CA VAL A 23 -1.40 6.75 6.41
C VAL A 23 -2.72 6.99 7.12
N ASN A 24 -2.84 8.13 7.79
CA ASN A 24 -4.05 8.50 8.49
C ASN A 24 -5.22 8.70 7.53
N ALA A 25 -4.97 9.30 6.36
CA ALA A 25 -5.98 9.42 5.32
C ALA A 25 -6.37 8.04 4.79
N LEU A 26 -5.40 7.19 4.46
CA LEU A 26 -5.62 5.82 3.96
C LEU A 26 -6.46 4.99 4.93
N LYS A 27 -6.14 5.00 6.23
CA LYS A 27 -6.84 4.23 7.27
C LYS A 27 -8.16 4.89 7.72
N SER A 28 -8.49 6.08 7.24
CA SER A 28 -9.71 6.77 7.66
C SER A 28 -10.96 6.10 7.10
N ALA A 29 -12.08 6.20 7.82
CA ALA A 29 -13.37 5.72 7.34
C ALA A 29 -13.86 6.45 6.06
N SER A 30 -13.25 7.59 5.73
CA SER A 30 -13.57 8.40 4.57
C SER A 30 -12.74 8.05 3.32
N PHE A 31 -11.75 7.16 3.43
CA PHE A 31 -10.95 6.75 2.28
C PHE A 31 -11.75 5.82 1.38
N THR A 32 -12.02 6.26 0.16
CA THR A 32 -12.77 5.50 -0.85
C THR A 32 -11.83 4.93 -1.90
N SER A 33 -11.01 5.79 -2.51
CA SER A 33 -10.07 5.38 -3.54
C SER A 33 -8.98 6.42 -3.79
N TYR A 34 -7.83 5.95 -4.27
CA TYR A 34 -6.81 6.74 -4.94
C TYR A 34 -6.60 6.18 -6.35
N VAL A 35 -6.62 7.02 -7.36
CA VAL A 35 -6.39 6.64 -8.76
C VAL A 35 -5.45 7.64 -9.39
N GLN A 36 -4.33 7.17 -9.92
CA GLN A 36 -3.35 8.03 -10.58
C GLN A 36 -2.82 7.38 -11.84
N ASN A 37 -2.99 8.07 -12.97
CA ASN A 37 -2.29 7.73 -14.20
C ASN A 37 -0.84 8.24 -14.12
N VAL A 38 0.13 7.35 -14.30
CA VAL A 38 1.55 7.66 -14.17
C VAL A 38 2.24 7.97 -15.49
N THR A 39 1.58 7.77 -16.64
CA THR A 39 2.23 7.84 -17.96
C THR A 39 2.76 9.24 -18.30
N ASN A 40 2.11 10.26 -17.74
CA ASN A 40 2.47 11.67 -17.95
C ASN A 40 3.34 12.23 -16.82
N LEU A 41 3.68 11.42 -15.82
CA LEU A 41 4.47 11.86 -14.68
C LEU A 41 5.96 11.88 -15.01
N ALA A 42 6.66 12.83 -14.39
CA ALA A 42 8.08 13.04 -14.62
C ALA A 42 8.86 11.77 -14.28
N GLY A 43 9.74 11.34 -15.19
CA GLY A 43 10.56 10.14 -15.04
C GLY A 43 9.90 8.84 -15.50
N PHE A 44 8.58 8.79 -15.68
CA PHE A 44 7.92 7.54 -16.08
C PHE A 44 8.32 7.09 -17.49
N SER A 45 8.37 8.01 -18.47
CA SER A 45 8.84 7.70 -19.82
C SER A 45 10.29 7.21 -19.83
N SER A 46 11.16 7.80 -19.01
CA SER A 46 12.55 7.36 -18.81
C SER A 46 12.64 5.97 -18.19
N TYR A 47 11.74 5.64 -17.27
CA TYR A 47 11.63 4.31 -16.69
C TYR A 47 11.18 3.29 -17.74
N VAL A 48 10.11 3.56 -18.49
CA VAL A 48 9.61 2.66 -19.54
C VAL A 48 10.68 2.41 -20.61
N ALA A 49 11.38 3.46 -21.05
CA ALA A 49 12.45 3.36 -22.04
C ALA A 49 13.64 2.50 -21.58
N SER A 50 13.85 2.34 -20.27
CA SER A 50 14.89 1.47 -19.73
C SER A 50 14.43 0.02 -19.50
N THR A 51 13.14 -0.27 -19.66
CA THR A 51 12.57 -1.60 -19.36
C THR A 51 12.69 -2.58 -20.54
N THR A 52 13.26 -3.76 -20.30
CA THR A 52 13.20 -4.94 -21.19
C THR A 52 12.75 -6.21 -20.47
N GLN A 53 12.38 -6.07 -19.19
CA GLN A 53 12.26 -7.16 -18.21
C GLN A 53 11.04 -6.96 -17.31
N PRO A 54 10.58 -8.02 -16.59
CA PRO A 54 9.40 -7.92 -15.74
C PRO A 54 9.56 -6.83 -14.69
N THR A 55 8.66 -5.86 -14.73
CA THR A 55 8.53 -4.81 -13.73
C THR A 55 7.77 -5.34 -12.53
N LEU A 56 8.33 -5.13 -11.34
CA LEU A 56 7.59 -5.26 -10.09
C LEU A 56 7.05 -3.88 -9.71
N TRP A 57 5.83 -3.88 -9.19
CA TRP A 57 5.21 -2.70 -8.60
C TRP A 57 4.86 -2.96 -7.15
N GLY A 58 4.90 -1.92 -6.33
CA GLY A 58 4.45 -2.02 -4.95
C GLY A 58 4.06 -0.67 -4.37
N LEU A 59 3.34 -0.74 -3.26
CA LEU A 59 3.09 0.41 -2.40
C LEU A 59 3.91 0.25 -1.14
N ALA A 60 4.44 1.34 -0.62
CA ALA A 60 5.15 1.37 0.64
C ALA A 60 4.87 2.67 1.37
N VAL A 61 4.59 2.57 2.66
CA VAL A 61 4.55 3.71 3.57
C VAL A 61 5.89 3.87 4.25
N TYR A 62 6.33 5.12 4.43
CA TYR A 62 7.45 5.44 5.30
C TYR A 62 7.07 6.48 6.35
N ASP A 63 7.29 6.16 7.62
CA ASP A 63 7.31 7.12 8.71
C ASP A 63 8.74 7.55 9.03
N GLY A 64 9.10 8.77 8.64
CA GLY A 64 10.42 9.37 8.93
C GLY A 64 10.68 9.68 10.41
N ALA A 65 9.70 9.54 11.30
CA ALA A 65 9.87 9.82 12.73
C ALA A 65 10.39 8.62 13.56
N GLY A 66 10.39 7.40 13.01
CA GLY A 66 10.61 6.16 13.78
C GLY A 66 12.05 5.74 14.05
N THR A 67 13.04 6.63 13.96
CA THR A 67 14.47 6.22 14.02
C THR A 67 14.91 5.71 15.40
N ALA A 68 14.22 6.10 16.47
CA ALA A 68 14.59 5.76 17.84
C ALA A 68 13.97 4.44 18.36
N ASN A 69 12.69 4.15 18.07
CA ASN A 69 11.97 3.04 18.70
C ASN A 69 11.21 2.16 17.70
N TYR A 70 11.27 0.83 17.89
CA TYR A 70 10.63 -0.12 16.95
C TYR A 70 9.10 -0.04 16.97
N ASN A 71 8.47 0.33 18.08
CA ASN A 71 7.02 0.46 18.21
C ASN A 71 6.41 1.65 17.43
N GLN A 72 7.25 2.47 16.81
CA GLN A 72 6.85 3.57 15.93
C GLN A 72 7.02 3.21 14.45
N LEU A 73 7.40 1.96 14.15
CA LEU A 73 7.53 1.47 12.78
C LEU A 73 6.19 0.92 12.30
N ASP A 74 5.71 1.49 11.20
CA ASP A 74 4.52 1.06 10.48
C ASP A 74 4.86 1.01 8.99
N LEU A 75 4.63 -0.14 8.38
CA LEU A 75 4.76 -0.35 6.94
C LEU A 75 3.44 -0.91 6.41
N ILE A 76 2.79 -0.14 5.55
CA ILE A 76 1.71 -0.63 4.71
C ILE A 76 2.30 -0.93 3.35
N SER A 77 2.09 -2.13 2.86
CA SER A 77 2.61 -2.54 1.56
C SER A 77 1.72 -3.54 0.83
N THR A 78 1.92 -3.60 -0.48
CA THR A 78 1.42 -4.70 -1.31
C THR A 78 2.18 -5.99 -0.98
N PHE A 79 1.50 -7.12 -1.01
CA PHE A 79 2.09 -8.42 -0.75
C PHE A 79 2.02 -9.30 -1.98
N SER A 80 3.08 -10.05 -2.25
CA SER A 80 3.08 -10.96 -3.39
C SER A 80 1.98 -12.02 -3.24
N SER A 81 1.14 -12.15 -4.26
CA SER A 81 0.06 -13.16 -4.32
C SER A 81 0.54 -14.62 -4.24
N THR A 82 1.85 -14.88 -4.34
CA THR A 82 2.44 -16.23 -4.27
C THR A 82 2.88 -16.64 -2.85
N ALA A 83 2.87 -15.73 -1.87
CA ALA A 83 3.18 -16.06 -0.47
C ALA A 83 1.86 -16.16 0.32
N ALA A 84 1.49 -17.37 0.77
CA ALA A 84 0.18 -17.60 1.39
C ALA A 84 0.08 -17.12 2.86
N THR A 85 1.15 -16.61 3.47
CA THR A 85 1.11 -16.05 4.83
C THR A 85 2.33 -15.17 5.06
N PRO A 86 2.18 -13.94 5.57
CA PRO A 86 3.34 -13.14 5.95
C PRO A 86 4.16 -13.86 7.02
N VAL A 87 5.42 -14.16 6.72
CA VAL A 87 6.32 -14.75 7.71
C VAL A 87 6.57 -13.72 8.83
N GLY A 88 6.57 -14.20 10.08
CA GLY A 88 6.94 -13.40 11.24
C GLY A 88 8.42 -13.01 11.18
N ILE A 89 8.71 -11.71 11.22
CA ILE A 89 10.07 -11.20 11.35
C ILE A 89 10.17 -10.39 12.64
N ASN A 90 11.33 -10.40 13.26
CA ASN A 90 11.56 -9.59 14.46
C ASN A 90 11.72 -8.09 14.14
N ASN A 91 11.58 -7.25 15.16
CA ASN A 91 11.67 -5.80 15.06
C ASN A 91 12.99 -5.31 14.47
N ASN A 92 14.12 -5.96 14.74
CA ASN A 92 15.42 -5.58 14.18
C ASN A 92 15.51 -5.86 12.68
N THR A 93 15.08 -7.04 12.23
CA THR A 93 15.01 -7.39 10.81
C THR A 93 14.01 -6.50 10.08
N PHE A 94 12.86 -6.22 10.70
CA PHE A 94 11.86 -5.28 10.16
C PHE A 94 12.42 -3.86 10.05
N LYS A 95 13.10 -3.36 11.09
CA LYS A 95 13.76 -2.06 11.09
C LYS A 95 14.80 -1.99 9.98
N ASN A 96 15.74 -2.92 9.93
CA ASN A 96 16.81 -2.89 8.93
C ASN A 96 16.30 -3.05 7.50
N GLY A 97 15.29 -3.91 7.30
CA GLY A 97 14.59 -4.05 6.02
C GLY A 97 13.90 -2.75 5.63
N THR A 98 12.99 -2.26 6.47
CA THR A 98 12.21 -1.05 6.20
C THR A 98 13.11 0.18 6.04
N PHE A 99 14.00 0.49 6.98
CA PHE A 99 14.87 1.67 6.86
C PHE A 99 15.89 1.59 5.72
N GLY A 100 16.48 0.42 5.46
CA GLY A 100 17.41 0.27 4.33
C GLY A 100 16.73 0.48 2.97
N ILE A 101 15.43 0.18 2.91
CA ILE A 101 14.64 0.13 1.68
C ILE A 101 13.78 1.39 1.51
N THR A 102 12.86 1.65 2.44
CA THR A 102 11.91 2.78 2.39
C THR A 102 12.53 4.09 2.87
N GLY A 103 13.58 4.04 3.69
CA GLY A 103 14.37 5.23 4.04
C GLY A 103 15.07 5.82 2.81
N SER A 104 15.59 4.96 1.92
CA SER A 104 16.17 5.36 0.62
C SER A 104 15.11 5.91 -0.34
N VAL A 105 13.90 5.32 -0.35
CA VAL A 105 12.71 5.83 -1.08
C VAL A 105 12.34 7.24 -0.62
N ALA A 106 12.22 7.46 0.69
CA ALA A 106 11.86 8.76 1.24
C ALA A 106 12.98 9.80 1.10
N LEU A 107 14.26 9.42 1.22
CA LEU A 107 15.38 10.31 0.92
C LEU A 107 15.43 10.70 -0.56
N SER A 108 15.12 9.77 -1.45
CA SER A 108 15.00 10.05 -2.89
C SER A 108 13.81 10.96 -3.19
N ALA A 109 12.69 10.78 -2.48
CA ALA A 109 11.55 11.68 -2.54
C ALA A 109 11.89 13.08 -2.01
N ASN A 110 12.64 13.20 -0.91
CA ASN A 110 13.06 14.49 -0.34
C ASN A 110 13.94 15.33 -1.30
N ASN A 111 14.72 14.68 -2.17
CA ASN A 111 15.49 15.36 -3.22
C ASN A 111 14.63 15.82 -4.42
N THR A 112 13.32 15.58 -4.40
CA THR A 112 12.37 16.09 -5.43
C THR A 112 11.79 17.47 -5.08
N GLY A 113 12.25 18.09 -3.99
CA GLY A 113 11.77 19.38 -3.51
C GLY A 113 10.75 19.18 -2.39
N THR A 114 11.01 19.79 -1.25
CA THR A 114 10.18 19.80 -0.04
C THR A 114 8.68 19.83 -0.34
N HIS A 115 7.93 18.82 0.14
CA HIS A 115 6.52 18.50 -0.11
C HIS A 115 5.50 19.51 0.46
N LEU A 116 5.74 20.81 0.28
CA LEU A 116 4.71 21.82 0.32
C LEU A 116 4.92 22.69 -0.92
N THR A 117 4.03 22.50 -1.90
CA THR A 117 3.92 23.26 -3.16
C THR A 117 5.12 23.17 -4.12
N MET A 118 5.14 22.17 -5.03
CA MET A 118 5.20 22.31 -6.52
C MET A 118 5.61 21.00 -7.26
N ALA A 119 4.78 20.62 -8.25
CA ALA A 119 4.94 19.70 -9.41
C ALA A 119 6.25 18.87 -9.50
N ASN A 120 6.31 17.56 -9.27
CA ASN A 120 5.45 16.51 -9.84
C ASN A 120 5.43 15.21 -9.00
N GLY A 121 5.95 15.23 -7.77
CA GLY A 121 5.86 14.11 -6.83
C GLY A 121 6.43 12.77 -7.32
N SER A 122 7.16 12.73 -8.43
CA SER A 122 7.64 11.50 -9.05
C SER A 122 9.08 11.61 -9.54
N SER A 123 9.79 10.48 -9.58
CA SER A 123 11.18 10.42 -10.03
C SER A 123 11.52 9.08 -10.69
N TYR A 124 12.54 9.10 -11.54
CA TYR A 124 13.20 7.90 -12.05
C TYR A 124 14.66 7.90 -11.61
N ASN A 125 15.12 6.76 -11.12
CA ASN A 125 16.47 6.54 -10.64
C ASN A 125 17.08 5.33 -11.37
N ALA A 126 18.09 5.58 -12.19
CA ALA A 126 18.80 4.52 -12.89
C ALA A 126 19.65 3.68 -11.93
N VAL A 127 19.87 2.40 -12.25
CA VAL A 127 20.76 1.53 -11.47
C VAL A 127 22.15 2.16 -11.32
N GLY A 128 22.69 2.03 -10.12
CA GLY A 128 23.99 2.62 -9.76
C GLY A 128 23.90 4.07 -9.29
N THR A 129 22.73 4.72 -9.37
CA THR A 129 22.51 6.02 -8.73
C THR A 129 22.09 5.85 -7.27
N ALA A 130 22.34 6.88 -6.45
CA ALA A 130 22.00 6.87 -5.03
C ALA A 130 20.49 6.73 -4.75
N GLY A 131 19.64 7.09 -5.73
CA GLY A 131 18.17 6.99 -5.61
C GLY A 131 17.58 5.66 -6.06
N TYR A 132 18.39 4.71 -6.54
CA TYR A 132 17.90 3.40 -6.97
C TYR A 132 17.70 2.46 -5.78
N PHE A 133 16.52 1.83 -5.67
CA PHE A 133 16.12 1.04 -4.50
C PHE A 133 16.69 -0.39 -4.45
N GLY A 134 17.29 -0.87 -5.55
CA GLY A 134 17.87 -2.21 -5.60
C GLY A 134 16.87 -3.36 -5.59
N SER A 135 17.38 -4.58 -5.77
CA SER A 135 16.61 -5.82 -5.65
C SER A 135 16.17 -6.12 -4.21
N SER A 136 16.85 -5.51 -3.22
CA SER A 136 16.51 -5.60 -1.80
C SER A 136 15.15 -5.01 -1.49
N PHE A 137 14.66 -4.02 -2.25
CA PHE A 137 13.35 -3.41 -1.99
C PHE A 137 12.21 -4.43 -1.96
N TRP A 138 12.28 -5.40 -2.87
CA TRP A 138 11.25 -6.42 -3.04
C TRP A 138 11.34 -7.54 -1.99
N ASN A 139 12.36 -7.53 -1.10
CA ASN A 139 12.58 -8.57 -0.09
C ASN A 139 12.76 -7.93 1.30
N LEU A 140 11.70 -7.85 2.09
CA LEU A 140 11.79 -7.34 3.46
C LEU A 140 12.57 -8.32 4.34
N GLY A 141 13.80 -7.96 4.72
CA GLY A 141 14.64 -8.80 5.57
C GLY A 141 15.18 -10.00 4.79
N GLN A 142 16.41 -9.85 4.29
CA GLN A 142 17.15 -10.61 3.26
C GLN A 142 17.13 -12.17 3.31
N SER A 143 16.43 -12.80 4.26
CA SER A 143 16.28 -14.25 4.38
C SER A 143 14.83 -14.75 4.56
N SER A 144 13.82 -13.87 4.65
CA SER A 144 12.53 -14.23 5.27
C SER A 144 11.38 -14.57 4.32
N GLY A 145 11.59 -14.60 3.00
CA GLY A 145 10.53 -14.93 2.03
C GLY A 145 9.37 -13.92 1.99
N VAL A 146 9.48 -12.81 2.72
CA VAL A 146 8.50 -11.71 2.71
C VAL A 146 8.79 -10.83 1.51
N GLN A 147 8.11 -11.12 0.41
CA GLN A 147 8.21 -10.33 -0.82
C GLN A 147 7.18 -9.21 -0.84
N VAL A 148 7.68 -7.99 -0.94
CA VAL A 148 6.87 -6.82 -1.29
C VAL A 148 6.89 -6.74 -2.80
N GLY A 149 5.72 -6.45 -3.38
CA GLY A 149 5.56 -6.17 -4.80
C GLY A 149 4.99 -7.32 -5.62
N ASN A 150 4.39 -6.93 -6.75
CA ASN A 150 3.63 -7.79 -7.63
C ASN A 150 4.01 -7.53 -9.08
N ALA A 151 3.75 -8.50 -9.95
CA ALA A 151 3.84 -8.28 -11.39
C ALA A 151 2.79 -7.24 -11.82
N VAL A 152 3.15 -6.41 -12.81
CA VAL A 152 2.20 -5.50 -13.47
C VAL A 152 1.00 -6.29 -13.99
N GLY A 153 -0.21 -5.73 -13.83
CA GLY A 153 -1.49 -6.37 -14.16
C GLY A 153 -2.07 -7.26 -13.05
N THR A 154 -1.33 -7.46 -11.95
CA THR A 154 -1.81 -8.23 -10.79
C THR A 154 -2.37 -7.28 -9.72
N SER A 155 -3.47 -7.66 -9.07
CA SER A 155 -4.00 -6.95 -7.90
C SER A 155 -3.43 -7.52 -6.60
N SER A 156 -3.36 -6.70 -5.56
CA SER A 156 -2.82 -7.03 -4.25
C SER A 156 -3.76 -6.58 -3.15
N VAL A 157 -3.85 -7.35 -2.07
CA VAL A 157 -4.32 -6.82 -0.78
C VAL A 157 -3.26 -5.91 -0.18
N LEU A 158 -3.65 -5.06 0.77
CA LEU A 158 -2.69 -4.30 1.57
C LEU A 158 -2.46 -5.01 2.91
N ILE A 159 -1.19 -5.10 3.28
CA ILE A 159 -0.75 -5.64 4.56
C ILE A 159 -0.11 -4.53 5.35
N GLU A 160 -0.51 -4.40 6.61
CA GLU A 160 0.11 -3.56 7.61
C GLU A 160 1.05 -4.42 8.46
N ARG A 161 2.29 -3.95 8.62
CA ARG A 161 3.26 -4.53 9.53
C ARG A 161 3.74 -3.46 10.49
N THR A 162 3.61 -3.74 11.79
CA THR A 162 4.02 -2.81 12.84
C THR A 162 5.03 -3.45 13.78
N GLY A 163 5.95 -2.64 14.30
CA GLY A 163 6.78 -3.05 15.42
C GLY A 163 5.97 -3.08 16.71
N THR A 164 6.19 -4.10 17.54
CA THR A 164 5.29 -4.40 18.67
C THR A 164 5.77 -3.86 20.01
N THR A 165 7.08 -3.70 20.19
CA THR A 165 7.73 -3.34 21.45
C THR A 165 9.00 -2.54 21.16
N SER A 166 9.72 -2.06 22.18
CA SER A 166 11.07 -1.52 22.02
C SER A 166 12.16 -2.60 21.93
N THR A 167 11.81 -3.89 22.00
CA THR A 167 12.78 -5.00 21.98
C THR A 167 13.07 -5.45 20.55
N ALA A 168 14.35 -5.48 20.19
CA ALA A 168 14.85 -5.88 18.88
C ALA A 168 14.40 -7.27 18.42
N LEU A 169 14.27 -8.22 19.36
CA LEU A 169 13.94 -9.62 19.08
C LEU A 169 12.43 -9.92 19.11
N SER A 170 11.59 -8.99 19.54
CA SER A 170 10.13 -9.19 19.50
C SER A 170 9.65 -9.31 18.06
N GLN A 171 8.67 -10.19 17.84
CA GLN A 171 8.03 -10.37 16.53
C GLN A 171 7.19 -9.13 16.18
N THR A 172 7.22 -8.75 14.92
CA THR A 172 6.31 -7.73 14.37
C THR A 172 4.88 -8.23 14.35
N ALA A 173 3.93 -7.31 14.49
CA ALA A 173 2.53 -7.60 14.23
C ALA A 173 2.28 -7.46 12.74
N VAL A 174 1.44 -8.33 12.19
CA VAL A 174 1.05 -8.31 10.78
C VAL A 174 -0.45 -8.47 10.69
N SER A 175 -1.09 -7.58 9.95
CA SER A 175 -2.53 -7.58 9.70
C SER A 175 -2.82 -7.33 8.22
N THR A 176 -3.83 -7.99 7.69
CA THR A 176 -4.39 -7.61 6.39
C THR A 176 -5.36 -6.45 6.60
N LEU A 177 -5.20 -5.38 5.82
CA LEU A 177 -6.17 -4.27 5.81
C LEU A 177 -7.43 -4.73 5.08
N THR A 178 -8.42 -5.18 5.85
CA THR A 178 -9.65 -5.78 5.31
C THR A 178 -10.42 -4.76 4.47
N GLY A 179 -10.84 -5.16 3.28
CA GLY A 179 -11.56 -4.31 2.33
C GLY A 179 -10.66 -3.41 1.48
N TYR A 180 -9.35 -3.40 1.71
CA TYR A 180 -8.42 -2.64 0.88
C TYR A 180 -7.85 -3.50 -0.25
N SER A 181 -7.73 -2.90 -1.43
CA SER A 181 -7.01 -3.50 -2.55
C SER A 181 -6.18 -2.47 -3.29
N ALA A 182 -5.14 -2.93 -3.98
CA ALA A 182 -4.33 -2.10 -4.84
C ALA A 182 -4.05 -2.83 -6.16
N SER A 183 -3.94 -2.09 -7.24
CA SER A 183 -3.60 -2.63 -8.55
C SER A 183 -2.78 -1.64 -9.37
N PHE A 184 -2.00 -2.17 -10.30
CA PHE A 184 -1.31 -1.38 -11.30
C PHE A 184 -1.36 -2.11 -12.65
N ASP A 185 -1.90 -1.45 -13.67
CA ASP A 185 -2.12 -2.03 -15.01
C ASP A 185 -1.00 -1.70 -16.02
N GLY A 186 0.05 -1.01 -15.58
CA GLY A 186 1.13 -0.51 -16.44
C GLY A 186 1.01 0.98 -16.76
N ALA A 187 -0.14 1.60 -16.49
CA ALA A 187 -0.37 3.02 -16.71
C ALA A 187 -1.04 3.71 -15.51
N THR A 188 -1.87 3.00 -14.76
CA THR A 188 -2.71 3.55 -13.69
C THR A 188 -2.51 2.75 -12.42
N VAL A 189 -2.11 3.43 -11.34
CA VAL A 189 -2.16 2.87 -10.00
C VAL A 189 -3.52 3.17 -9.38
N THR A 190 -4.14 2.14 -8.80
CA THR A 190 -5.41 2.24 -8.09
C THR A 190 -5.24 1.66 -6.69
N VAL A 191 -5.73 2.38 -5.69
CA VAL A 191 -5.92 1.88 -4.32
C VAL A 191 -7.39 2.07 -3.98
N GLN A 192 -8.06 1.01 -3.55
CA GLN A 192 -9.44 1.05 -3.11
C GLN A 192 -9.51 0.81 -1.62
N GLY A 193 -10.31 1.64 -0.95
CA GLY A 193 -10.67 1.46 0.46
C GLY A 193 -11.81 0.46 0.63
N PRO A 194 -12.19 0.19 1.89
CA PRO A 194 -13.29 -0.69 2.19
C PRO A 194 -14.59 -0.10 1.64
N VAL A 195 -15.19 -0.80 0.70
CA VAL A 195 -16.53 -0.46 0.22
C VAL A 195 -17.52 -0.92 1.28
N ALA A 196 -18.22 0.03 1.90
CA ALA A 196 -19.33 -0.30 2.79
C ALA A 196 -20.31 -1.17 2.00
N ALA A 197 -20.68 -2.32 2.56
CA ALA A 197 -21.70 -3.17 1.97
C ALA A 197 -22.99 -2.34 1.88
N VAL A 198 -23.27 -1.81 0.69
CA VAL A 198 -24.54 -1.12 0.42
C VAL A 198 -25.59 -2.22 0.40
N PRO A 199 -26.57 -2.24 1.34
CA PRO A 199 -27.58 -3.26 1.32
C PRO A 199 -28.30 -3.23 -0.02
N GLU A 200 -28.41 -4.39 -0.66
CA GLU A 200 -29.05 -4.46 -1.96
C GLU A 200 -30.50 -3.94 -1.86
N PRO A 201 -31.05 -3.33 -2.93
CA PRO A 201 -32.45 -2.92 -2.98
C PRO A 201 -33.43 -4.03 -2.59
N SER A 202 -33.07 -5.28 -2.90
CA SER A 202 -33.80 -6.50 -2.52
C SER A 202 -33.88 -6.70 -1.01
N SER A 203 -32.85 -6.34 -0.25
CA SER A 203 -32.82 -6.45 1.22
C SER A 203 -33.81 -5.47 1.86
N TYR A 204 -33.91 -4.26 1.31
CA TYR A 204 -34.95 -3.30 1.74
C TYR A 204 -36.35 -3.77 1.33
N ALA A 205 -36.49 -4.34 0.14
CA ALA A 205 -37.76 -4.92 -0.31
C ALA A 205 -38.21 -6.09 0.59
N MET A 206 -37.30 -6.96 1.01
CA MET A 206 -37.59 -8.06 1.92
C MET A 206 -37.96 -7.57 3.33
N LEU A 207 -37.28 -6.53 3.82
CA LEU A 207 -37.62 -5.90 5.09
C LEU A 207 -39.01 -5.24 5.03
N ALA A 208 -39.29 -4.51 3.95
CA ALA A 208 -40.60 -3.89 3.72
C ALA A 208 -41.72 -4.94 3.57
N ALA A 209 -41.47 -6.02 2.83
CA ALA A 209 -42.40 -7.14 2.70
C ALA A 209 -42.65 -7.83 4.05
N GLY A 210 -41.61 -8.02 4.86
CA GLY A 210 -41.72 -8.54 6.22
C GLY A 210 -42.59 -7.65 7.12
N LEU A 211 -42.38 -6.33 7.09
CA LEU A 211 -43.20 -5.35 7.81
C LEU A 211 -44.66 -5.37 7.36
N ALA A 212 -44.91 -5.45 6.04
CA ALA A 212 -46.26 -5.55 5.49
C ALA A 212 -46.97 -6.83 5.95
N ALA A 213 -46.27 -7.97 5.95
CA ALA A 213 -46.80 -9.23 6.42
C ALA A 213 -47.16 -9.19 7.91
N VAL A 214 -46.28 -8.63 8.75
CA VAL A 214 -46.57 -8.44 10.19
C VAL A 214 -47.77 -7.52 10.40
N GLY A 215 -47.85 -6.42 9.65
CA GLY A 215 -49.00 -5.51 9.68
C GLY A 215 -50.32 -6.20 9.34
N PHE A 216 -50.31 -7.08 8.34
CA PHE A 216 -51.48 -7.87 7.96
C PHE A 216 -51.92 -8.86 9.06
N VAL A 217 -50.96 -9.53 9.70
CA VAL A 217 -51.23 -10.45 10.82
C VAL A 217 -51.82 -9.72 12.03
N VAL A 218 -51.28 -8.55 12.38
CA VAL A 218 -51.79 -7.73 13.50
C VAL A 218 -53.21 -7.25 13.21
N ARG A 219 -53.49 -6.80 11.97
CA ARG A 219 -54.84 -6.38 11.58
C ARG A 219 -55.84 -7.53 11.71
N ARG A 220 -55.49 -8.73 11.27
CA ARG A 220 -56.38 -9.91 11.37
C ARG A 220 -56.68 -10.30 12.82
N ARG A 221 -55.77 -10.06 13.77
CA ARG A 221 -56.00 -10.38 15.19
C ARG A 221 -56.92 -9.39 15.92
N ARG A 222 -57.15 -8.20 15.36
CA ARG A 222 -57.99 -7.15 15.98
C ARG A 222 -59.42 -7.09 15.42
N ALA A 223 -59.67 -7.73 14.28
CA ALA A 223 -61.00 -7.87 13.68
C ALA A 223 -61.64 -9.18 14.10
#